data_AF-A0A7T5ENH1-F1
#
_entry.id   AF-A0A7T5ENH1-F1
#
_cell.length_a   1.000
_cell.length_b   1.000
_cell.length_c   1.000
_cell.angle_alpha   90.00
_cell.angle_beta   90.00
_cell.angle_gamma   90.00
#
_symmetry.space_group_name_H-M   'P 1'
#
loop_
_entity.id
_entity.type
_entity.pdbx_description
1 polymer ?
#
loop_
_entity_poly.entity_id
_entity_poly.type
_entity_poly.pdbx_seq_one_letter_code
_entity_poly.pdbx_strand_id
1 'polypeptide(L)'
;MTKKEYVMGIIDTLQQQQDLLPQNLQQLLRETKETLQSIPAETFFKHSNHVVSEPARQKAFDPDSPLFRLSEGYWELRRLAERNRESHPDFLQAVNQLDGLLGASEGYFPE
;
A
#
# COMPACT_ATOMS: atom_id res chain seq x y z
N MET A 1 -8.12 -6.23 -14.56
CA MET A 1 -7.82 -5.61 -13.25
C MET A 1 -6.38 -5.15 -13.26
N THR A 2 -6.13 -3.88 -12.99
CA THR A 2 -4.79 -3.25 -12.94
C THR A 2 -4.24 -3.28 -11.51
N LYS A 3 -2.91 -3.13 -11.35
CA LYS A 3 -2.27 -3.04 -10.02
C LYS A 3 -2.84 -1.86 -9.20
N LYS A 4 -3.22 -0.76 -9.86
CA LYS A 4 -3.91 0.39 -9.24
C LYS A 4 -5.27 -0.02 -8.64
N GLU A 5 -6.11 -0.69 -9.42
CA GLU A 5 -7.43 -1.18 -8.96
C GLU A 5 -7.30 -2.18 -7.81
N TYR A 6 -6.27 -3.02 -7.85
CA TYR A 6 -5.97 -3.96 -6.78
C TYR A 6 -5.59 -3.25 -5.47
N VAL A 7 -4.68 -2.28 -5.53
CA VAL A 7 -4.28 -1.49 -4.35
C VAL A 7 -5.46 -0.68 -3.81
N MET A 8 -6.26 -0.08 -4.69
CA MET A 8 -7.49 0.61 -4.28
C MET A 8 -8.45 -0.33 -3.55
N GLY A 9 -8.65 -1.55 -4.06
CA GLY A 9 -9.49 -2.56 -3.41
C GLY A 9 -9.01 -2.93 -2.00
N ILE A 10 -7.69 -3.08 -1.82
CA ILE A 10 -7.10 -3.32 -0.49
C ILE A 10 -7.41 -2.14 0.44
N ILE A 11 -7.17 -0.90 0.00
CA ILE A 11 -7.43 0.29 0.82
C ILE A 11 -8.92 0.39 1.17
N ASP A 12 -9.81 0.09 0.23
CA ASP A 12 -11.26 0.07 0.48
C ASP A 12 -11.63 -0.94 1.58
N THR A 13 -11.09 -2.17 1.53
CA THR A 13 -11.34 -3.17 2.58
C THR A 13 -10.78 -2.74 3.94
N LEU A 14 -9.60 -2.12 3.98
CA LEU A 14 -9.03 -1.58 5.22
C LEU A 14 -9.90 -0.43 5.76
N GLN A 15 -10.41 0.44 4.89
CA GLN A 15 -11.29 1.56 5.23
C GLN A 15 -12.72 1.15 5.62
N GLN A 16 -13.13 -0.09 5.38
CA GLN A 16 -14.42 -0.59 5.90
C GLN A 16 -14.38 -0.84 7.41
N GLN A 17 -13.19 -0.92 8.00
CA GLN A 17 -12.97 -1.23 9.41
C GLN A 17 -12.48 0.01 10.18
N GLN A 18 -13.07 1.19 9.92
CA GLN A 18 -12.59 2.47 10.46
C GLN A 18 -12.57 2.48 11.99
N ASP A 19 -13.50 1.77 12.63
CA ASP A 19 -13.60 1.68 14.09
C ASP A 19 -12.36 1.06 14.74
N LEU A 20 -11.59 0.24 14.00
CA LEU A 20 -10.34 -0.36 14.47
C LEU A 20 -9.12 0.52 14.23
N LEU A 21 -9.24 1.49 13.32
CA LEU A 21 -8.12 2.28 12.83
C LEU A 21 -7.95 3.55 13.67
N PRO A 22 -6.76 3.81 14.22
CA PRO A 22 -6.47 5.10 14.82
C PRO A 22 -6.46 6.20 13.73
N GLN A 23 -6.70 7.45 14.15
CA GLN A 23 -6.95 8.57 13.25
C GLN A 23 -5.81 8.80 12.24
N ASN A 24 -4.56 8.56 12.65
CA ASN A 24 -3.39 8.62 11.78
C ASN A 24 -3.46 7.62 10.62
N LEU A 25 -3.87 6.36 10.86
CA LEU A 25 -4.00 5.36 9.80
C LEU A 25 -5.19 5.64 8.89
N GLN A 26 -6.30 6.14 9.44
CA GLN A 26 -7.44 6.55 8.63
C GLN A 26 -7.06 7.67 7.66
N GLN A 27 -6.31 8.65 8.14
CA GLN A 27 -5.81 9.76 7.33
C GLN A 27 -4.83 9.27 6.27
N LEU A 28 -3.85 8.43 6.65
CA LEU A 28 -2.88 7.85 5.73
C LEU A 28 -3.57 7.08 4.58
N LEU A 29 -4.54 6.21 4.90
CA LEU A 29 -5.28 5.46 3.89
C LEU A 29 -6.10 6.37 2.97
N ARG A 30 -6.66 7.45 3.51
CA ARG A 30 -7.43 8.43 2.73
C ARG A 30 -6.53 9.20 1.76
N GLU A 31 -5.43 9.78 2.25
CA GLU A 31 -4.47 10.52 1.43
C GLU A 31 -3.87 9.62 0.35
N THR A 32 -3.53 8.37 0.69
CA THR A 32 -3.02 7.39 -0.27
C THR A 32 -4.06 7.08 -1.34
N LYS A 33 -5.33 6.92 -0.98
CA LYS A 33 -6.42 6.66 -1.93
C LYS A 33 -6.64 7.84 -2.87
N GLU A 34 -6.66 9.06 -2.35
CA GLU A 34 -6.77 10.29 -3.16
C GLU A 34 -5.61 10.41 -4.15
N THR A 35 -4.39 10.15 -3.67
CA THR A 35 -3.18 10.12 -4.51
C THR A 35 -3.31 9.07 -5.62
N LEU A 36 -3.72 7.84 -5.29
CA LEU A 36 -3.96 6.79 -6.28
C LEU A 36 -5.02 7.17 -7.31
N GLN A 37 -6.11 7.81 -6.88
CA GLN A 37 -7.17 8.26 -7.79
C GLN A 37 -6.64 9.30 -8.78
N SER A 38 -5.79 10.23 -8.31
CA SER A 38 -5.20 11.31 -9.12
C SER A 38 -4.18 10.83 -10.16
N ILE A 39 -3.48 9.71 -9.90
CA ILE A 39 -2.43 9.19 -10.78
C ILE A 39 -3.07 8.29 -11.87
N PRO A 40 -2.76 8.48 -13.17
CA PRO A 40 -3.20 7.55 -14.22
C PRO A 40 -2.73 6.12 -13.98
N ALA A 41 -3.55 5.12 -14.32
CA ALA A 41 -3.20 3.72 -14.09
C ALA A 41 -1.89 3.28 -14.78
N GLU A 42 -1.60 3.84 -15.96
CA GLU A 42 -0.35 3.60 -16.69
C GLU A 42 0.88 4.18 -15.97
N THR A 43 0.75 5.39 -15.43
CA THR A 43 1.80 6.02 -14.60
C THR A 43 2.05 5.20 -13.35
N PHE A 44 0.99 4.80 -12.63
CA PHE A 44 1.13 3.94 -11.47
C PHE A 44 1.81 2.61 -11.80
N PHE A 45 1.48 1.99 -12.95
CA PHE A 45 2.10 0.75 -13.40
C PHE A 45 3.62 0.92 -13.67
N LYS A 46 4.02 2.01 -14.35
CA LYS A 46 5.43 2.31 -14.64
C LYS A 46 6.25 2.49 -13.35
N HIS A 47 5.72 3.27 -12.40
CA HIS A 47 6.37 3.52 -11.11
C HIS A 47 6.44 2.25 -10.25
N SER A 48 5.37 1.47 -10.20
CA SER A 48 5.25 0.31 -9.30
C SER A 48 5.90 -0.98 -9.82
N ASN A 49 6.21 -1.09 -11.11
CA ASN A 49 6.88 -2.26 -11.69
C ASN A 49 8.32 -2.00 -12.10
N HIS A 50 8.91 -0.88 -11.67
CA HIS A 50 10.26 -0.47 -12.06
C HIS A 50 10.47 -0.45 -13.59
N VAL A 51 9.39 -0.28 -14.37
CA VAL A 51 9.45 -0.10 -15.83
C VAL A 51 9.77 1.36 -16.10
N VAL A 52 10.92 1.79 -15.62
CA VAL A 52 11.53 3.05 -16.00
C VAL A 52 12.95 2.68 -16.39
N SER A 53 13.27 2.91 -17.65
CA SER A 53 14.52 2.58 -18.33
C SER A 53 15.74 3.34 -17.78
N GLU A 54 15.64 3.87 -16.57
CA GLU A 54 16.63 4.75 -15.94
C GLU A 54 17.62 3.92 -15.12
N PRO A 55 18.93 4.22 -15.20
CA PRO A 55 19.96 3.49 -14.47
C PRO A 55 19.71 3.58 -12.97
N ALA A 56 19.95 2.49 -12.24
CA ALA A 56 19.69 2.34 -10.80
C ALA A 56 20.26 3.46 -9.89
N ARG A 57 21.23 4.25 -10.39
CA ARG A 57 21.82 5.42 -9.71
C ARG A 57 20.94 6.69 -9.75
N GLN A 58 19.86 6.69 -10.53
CA GLN A 58 18.90 7.79 -10.67
C GLN A 58 17.50 7.39 -10.20
N LYS A 59 17.37 6.29 -9.45
CA LYS A 59 16.15 5.96 -8.72
C LYS A 59 15.90 7.10 -7.72
N ALA A 60 15.16 8.12 -8.15
CA ALA A 60 14.66 9.13 -7.25
C ALA A 60 13.72 8.41 -6.30
N PHE A 61 14.14 8.28 -5.04
CA PHE A 61 13.25 7.90 -3.96
C PHE A 61 12.07 8.87 -3.99
N ASP A 62 10.88 8.34 -4.26
CA ASP A 62 9.65 9.11 -4.29
C ASP A 62 8.90 8.88 -2.98
N PRO A 63 9.12 9.73 -1.95
CA PRO A 63 8.43 9.61 -0.66
C PRO A 63 6.91 9.79 -0.79
N ASP A 64 6.43 10.36 -1.92
CA ASP A 64 5.01 10.53 -2.19
C ASP A 64 4.40 9.36 -2.97
N SER A 65 5.19 8.32 -3.26
CA SER A 65 4.68 7.08 -3.86
C SER A 65 3.62 6.46 -2.93
N PRO A 66 2.42 6.14 -3.44
CA PRO A 66 1.37 5.52 -2.64
C PRO A 66 1.80 4.22 -1.95
N LEU A 67 2.70 3.45 -2.58
CA LEU A 67 3.21 2.22 -2.00
C LEU A 67 4.18 2.46 -0.86
N PHE A 68 4.97 3.54 -0.95
CA PHE A 68 5.85 3.95 0.15
C PHE A 68 5.03 4.43 1.34
N ARG A 69 4.03 5.29 1.13
CA ARG A 69 3.15 5.73 2.24
C ARG A 69 2.40 4.56 2.90
N LEU A 70 1.98 3.56 2.12
CA LEU A 70 1.36 2.35 2.70
C LEU A 70 2.34 1.51 3.52
N SER A 71 3.63 1.46 3.15
CA SER A 71 4.62 0.72 3.93
C SER A 71 4.91 1.38 5.28
N GLU A 72 4.81 2.71 5.37
CA GLU A 72 4.93 3.43 6.65
C GLU A 72 3.84 3.02 7.65
N GLY A 73 2.60 2.82 7.18
CA GLY A 73 1.48 2.40 8.02
C GLY A 73 1.35 0.88 8.23
N TYR A 74 2.09 0.07 7.46
CA TYR A 74 1.89 -1.38 7.37
C TYR A 74 2.05 -2.09 8.73
N TRP A 75 3.09 -1.77 9.49
CA TRP A 75 3.34 -2.43 10.78
C TRP A 75 2.21 -2.23 11.79
N GLU A 76 1.63 -1.04 11.81
CA GLU A 76 0.51 -0.74 12.70
C GLU A 76 -0.77 -1.45 12.24
N LEU A 77 -1.05 -1.44 10.92
CA LEU A 77 -2.14 -2.21 10.31
C LEU A 77 -2.01 -3.72 10.62
N ARG A 78 -0.80 -4.27 10.50
CA ARG A 78 -0.49 -5.67 10.83
C ARG A 78 -0.75 -5.98 12.28
N ARG A 79 -0.28 -5.13 13.18
CA ARG A 79 -0.50 -5.31 14.62
C ARG A 79 -2.00 -5.28 14.98
N LEU A 80 -2.76 -4.37 14.37
CA LEU A 80 -4.22 -4.28 14.57
C LEU A 80 -4.93 -5.51 13.99
N ALA A 81 -4.51 -5.99 12.83
CA ALA A 81 -5.09 -7.16 12.19
C ALA A 81 -4.87 -8.45 12.99
N GLU A 82 -3.65 -8.68 13.48
CA GLU A 82 -3.34 -9.84 14.32
C GLU A 82 -4.15 -9.85 15.61
N ARG A 83 -4.34 -8.67 16.23
CA ARG A 83 -5.15 -8.53 17.46
C ARG A 83 -6.63 -8.81 17.25
N ASN A 84 -7.14 -8.54 16.04
CA ASN A 84 -8.56 -8.63 15.71
C ASN A 84 -8.86 -9.79 14.75
N ARG A 85 -7.93 -10.74 14.58
CA ARG A 85 -7.99 -11.79 13.56
C ARG A 85 -9.27 -12.64 13.58
N GLU A 86 -9.82 -12.88 14.77
CA GLU A 86 -11.01 -13.72 14.95
C GLU A 86 -12.31 -12.96 14.67
N SER A 87 -12.32 -11.65 14.96
CA SER A 87 -13.49 -10.80 14.79
C SER A 87 -13.54 -10.11 13.41
N HIS A 88 -12.38 -9.92 12.77
CA HIS A 88 -12.23 -9.21 11.49
C HIS A 88 -11.27 -9.95 10.55
N PRO A 89 -11.62 -11.17 10.08
CA PRO A 89 -10.76 -11.95 9.20
C PRO A 89 -10.49 -11.25 7.86
N ASP A 90 -11.46 -10.49 7.34
CA ASP A 90 -11.32 -9.73 6.09
C ASP A 90 -10.26 -8.62 6.21
N PHE A 91 -10.13 -8.02 7.40
CA PHE A 91 -9.10 -7.02 7.67
C PHE A 91 -7.70 -7.63 7.63
N LEU A 92 -7.53 -8.79 8.27
CA LEU A 92 -6.28 -9.54 8.21
C LEU A 92 -5.94 -9.98 6.79
N GLN A 93 -6.94 -10.42 6.02
CA GLN A 93 -6.74 -10.76 4.61
C GLN A 93 -6.26 -9.55 3.80
N ALA A 94 -6.87 -8.37 3.97
CA ALA A 94 -6.45 -7.15 3.29
C ALA A 94 -5.02 -6.74 3.66
N VAL A 95 -4.63 -6.88 4.92
CA VAL A 95 -3.24 -6.63 5.36
C VAL A 95 -2.26 -7.66 4.78
N ASN A 96 -2.62 -8.93 4.69
CA ASN A 96 -1.79 -9.95 4.03
C ASN A 96 -1.64 -9.70 2.52
N GLN A 97 -2.69 -9.19 1.86
CA GLN A 97 -2.61 -8.78 0.46
C GLN A 97 -1.69 -7.57 0.29
N LEU A 98 -1.74 -6.62 1.23
CA LEU A 98 -0.81 -5.49 1.27
C LEU A 98 0.63 -5.95 1.44
N ASP A 99 0.88 -6.88 2.36
CA ASP A 99 2.20 -7.50 2.60
C ASP A 99 2.77 -8.12 1.32
N GLY A 100 1.98 -8.96 0.63
CA GLY A 100 2.40 -9.56 -0.63
C GLY A 100 2.72 -8.52 -1.71
N LEU A 101 2.02 -7.39 -1.71
CA LEU A 101 2.26 -6.31 -2.67
C LEU A 101 3.52 -5.49 -2.34
N LEU A 102 3.77 -5.22 -1.06
CA LEU A 102 4.97 -4.53 -0.59
C LEU A 102 6.22 -5.42 -0.75
N GLY A 103 6.14 -6.68 -0.33
CA GLY A 103 7.22 -7.67 -0.48
C GLY A 103 7.52 -8.03 -1.93
N ALA A 104 6.52 -8.02 -2.83
CA ALA A 104 6.76 -8.14 -4.27
C ALA A 104 7.39 -6.88 -4.90
N SER A 105 7.32 -5.74 -4.21
CA SER A 105 7.95 -4.48 -4.64
C SER A 105 9.35 -4.30 -4.03
N GLU A 106 9.71 -5.05 -2.98
CA GLU A 106 11.07 -5.17 -2.44
C GLU A 106 11.95 -6.08 -3.32
N GLY A 107 12.19 -5.64 -4.55
CA GLY A 107 13.34 -6.08 -5.33
C GLY A 107 14.62 -5.44 -4.78
N TYR A 108 15.35 -6.19 -3.95
CA TYR A 108 16.79 -6.07 -3.68
C TYR A 108 17.27 -4.82 -2.90
N PHE A 109 17.58 -4.99 -1.61
CA PHE A 109 18.51 -4.13 -0.87
C PHE A 109 19.86 -4.88 -0.79
N PRO A 110 20.92 -4.46 -1.50
CA PRO A 110 22.25 -5.00 -1.24
C PRO A 110 22.83 -4.37 0.03
N GLU A 111 23.30 -5.23 0.94
CA GLU A 111 24.25 -4.86 2.01
C GLU A 111 25.61 -4.43 1.42
#